data_AF-A0A2U3AWD4-F1
#
_entry.id   AF-A0A2U3AWD4-F1
#
_cell.length_a   1.000
_cell.length_b   1.000
_cell.length_c   1.000
_cell.angle_alpha   90.00
_cell.angle_beta   90.00
_cell.angle_gamma   90.00
#
_symmetry.space_group_name_H-M   'P 1'
#
loop_
_entity.id
_entity.type
_entity.pdbx_description
1 polymer ?
#
loop_
_entity_poly.entity_id
_entity_poly.type
_entity_poly.pdbx_seq_one_letter_code
_entity_poly.pdbx_strand_id
1 'polypeptide(L)'
;MDKKLREYIYKETEIELIRHLRNNMPEKIWHNFVFYVFDYGNYYLILECESKEANSQNKSDEALITELTRKNEKYVPDEHSKLICENKPIDKIYIVRTFLHFSDFRNFTKPEKIANRIGYKIKTLIKGKSDPLDEIISKTTGVGAEYICHPKSQEAENVALDFANIIDVGLLIEIENKYLRAFLQSNGFGFHIWNDKYFYEVEDLKEDTELYEFIKVEK
;
A
#
# COMPACT_ATOMS: atom_id res chain seq x y z
N MET A 1 -26.26 14.19 -6.33
CA MET A 1 -25.80 12.79 -6.29
C MET A 1 -24.91 12.73 -5.07
N ASP A 2 -25.41 12.22 -3.96
CA ASP A 2 -24.63 12.09 -2.72
C ASP A 2 -23.45 11.17 -3.02
N LYS A 3 -22.25 11.74 -3.11
CA LYS A 3 -21.04 10.94 -3.30
C LYS A 3 -20.69 10.37 -1.92
N LYS A 4 -20.56 9.05 -1.88
CA LYS A 4 -20.29 8.27 -0.68
C LYS A 4 -18.83 7.85 -0.70
N LEU A 5 -18.22 7.71 0.48
CA LEU A 5 -16.94 7.04 0.70
C LEU A 5 -16.84 5.78 -0.17
N ARG A 6 -15.73 5.65 -0.93
CA ARG A 6 -15.50 4.48 -1.78
C ARG A 6 -14.81 3.39 -0.96
N GLU A 7 -15.27 2.16 -1.09
CA GLU A 7 -14.80 1.03 -0.30
C GLU A 7 -14.21 -0.03 -1.24
N TYR A 8 -12.95 -0.38 -1.00
CA TYR A 8 -12.27 -1.51 -1.62
C TYR A 8 -11.78 -2.45 -0.52
N ILE A 9 -12.75 -3.16 0.06
CA ILE A 9 -12.50 -4.15 1.09
C ILE A 9 -12.60 -5.55 0.50
N TYR A 10 -11.88 -6.51 1.10
CA TYR A 10 -11.92 -7.90 0.65
C TYR A 10 -13.34 -8.44 0.63
N LYS A 11 -13.71 -9.10 -0.46
CA LYS A 11 -15.01 -9.78 -0.61
C LYS A 11 -15.02 -11.06 0.20
N GLU A 12 -16.21 -11.60 0.51
CA GLU A 12 -16.32 -12.85 1.27
C GLU A 12 -15.53 -14.01 0.64
N THR A 13 -15.50 -14.09 -0.70
CA THR A 13 -14.69 -15.08 -1.42
C THR A 13 -13.19 -14.95 -1.16
N GLU A 14 -12.70 -13.72 -1.00
CA GLU A 14 -11.29 -13.47 -0.66
C GLU A 14 -11.04 -13.74 0.83
N ILE A 15 -11.99 -13.39 1.71
CA ILE A 15 -11.95 -13.75 3.13
C ILE A 15 -11.88 -15.26 3.32
N GLU A 16 -12.63 -16.05 2.55
CA GLU A 16 -12.53 -17.52 2.53
C GLU A 16 -11.12 -18.00 2.15
N LEU A 17 -10.48 -17.35 1.17
CA LEU A 17 -9.09 -17.65 0.80
C LEU A 17 -8.10 -17.24 1.90
N ILE A 18 -8.33 -16.13 2.60
CA ILE A 18 -7.51 -15.72 3.74
C ILE A 18 -7.65 -16.72 4.90
N ARG A 19 -8.87 -17.21 5.16
CA ARG A 19 -9.10 -18.31 6.11
C ARG A 19 -8.39 -19.59 5.66
N HIS A 20 -8.38 -19.89 4.36
CA HIS A 20 -7.62 -21.00 3.80
C HIS A 20 -6.11 -20.84 4.05
N LEU A 21 -5.53 -19.66 3.80
CA LEU A 21 -4.13 -19.36 4.11
C LEU A 21 -3.80 -19.63 5.58
N ARG A 22 -4.67 -19.18 6.48
CA ARG A 22 -4.47 -19.38 7.91
C ARG A 22 -4.51 -20.85 8.32
N ASN A 23 -5.42 -21.62 7.73
CA ASN A 23 -5.72 -22.98 8.15
C ASN A 23 -4.90 -24.05 7.43
N ASN A 24 -4.16 -23.69 6.38
CA ASN A 24 -3.36 -24.62 5.59
C ASN A 24 -1.94 -24.08 5.43
N MET A 25 -0.96 -24.89 5.84
CA MET A 25 0.45 -24.54 5.73
C MET A 25 0.88 -24.55 4.25
N PRO A 26 1.35 -23.41 3.69
CA PRO A 26 1.94 -23.41 2.37
C PRO A 26 3.28 -24.16 2.39
N GLU A 27 3.60 -24.84 1.29
CA GLU A 27 4.92 -25.44 1.08
C GLU A 27 5.98 -24.34 0.98
N LYS A 28 5.66 -23.24 0.28
CA LYS A 28 6.57 -22.11 0.07
C LYS A 28 5.81 -20.79 0.04
N ILE A 29 6.47 -19.72 0.51
CA ILE A 29 6.01 -18.35 0.33
C ILE A 29 7.04 -17.62 -0.53
N TRP A 30 6.58 -17.02 -1.62
CA TRP A 30 7.39 -16.24 -2.55
C TRP A 30 6.96 -14.78 -2.52
N HIS A 31 7.94 -13.91 -2.72
CA HIS A 31 7.73 -12.48 -2.96
C HIS A 31 8.15 -12.14 -4.38
N ASN A 32 7.37 -11.27 -5.02
CA ASN A 32 7.76 -10.46 -6.16
C ASN A 32 7.34 -9.01 -5.83
N PHE A 33 7.93 -8.03 -6.52
CA PHE A 33 7.57 -6.63 -6.33
C PHE A 33 6.06 -6.37 -6.42
N VAL A 34 5.32 -7.11 -7.26
CA VAL A 34 3.89 -6.87 -7.48
C VAL A 34 2.97 -7.91 -6.83
N PHE A 35 3.51 -8.97 -6.21
CA PHE A 35 2.69 -10.01 -5.57
C PHE A 35 3.40 -10.79 -4.47
N TYR A 36 2.61 -11.43 -3.61
CA TYR A 36 3.03 -12.59 -2.81
C TYR A 36 2.36 -13.86 -3.31
N VAL A 37 3.09 -14.97 -3.35
CA VAL A 37 2.55 -16.30 -3.67
C VAL A 37 2.68 -17.24 -2.49
N PHE A 38 1.58 -17.88 -2.13
CA PHE A 38 1.50 -18.96 -1.14
C PHE A 38 1.28 -20.28 -1.90
N ASP A 39 2.36 -21.03 -2.08
CA ASP A 39 2.45 -22.22 -2.92
C ASP A 39 2.11 -23.49 -2.13
N TYR A 40 1.17 -24.29 -2.64
CA TYR A 40 0.73 -25.57 -2.08
C TYR A 40 1.08 -26.75 -2.98
N GLY A 41 2.03 -26.58 -3.90
CA GLY A 41 2.62 -27.63 -4.75
C GLY A 41 1.79 -27.97 -6.00
N ASN A 42 0.47 -28.03 -5.91
CA ASN A 42 -0.44 -28.27 -7.05
C ASN A 42 -1.44 -27.13 -7.34
N TYR A 43 -1.53 -26.16 -6.44
CA TYR A 43 -2.23 -24.88 -6.61
C TYR A 43 -1.49 -23.83 -5.81
N TYR A 44 -1.80 -22.56 -6.04
CA TYR A 44 -1.29 -21.48 -5.21
C TYR A 44 -2.35 -20.40 -4.99
N LEU A 45 -2.17 -19.64 -3.91
CA LEU A 45 -2.88 -18.39 -3.68
C LEU A 45 -1.92 -17.24 -3.99
N ILE A 46 -2.41 -16.22 -4.69
CA ILE A 46 -1.61 -15.05 -5.07
C ILE A 46 -2.30 -13.78 -4.58
N LEU A 47 -1.56 -13.00 -3.80
CA LEU A 47 -1.94 -11.68 -3.31
C LEU A 47 -1.29 -10.64 -4.23
N GLU A 48 -2.07 -10.02 -5.11
CA GLU A 48 -1.58 -9.14 -6.17
C GLU A 48 -1.87 -7.68 -5.83
N CYS A 49 -0.94 -6.78 -6.15
CA CYS A 49 -1.15 -5.34 -6.08
C CYS A 49 -1.96 -4.88 -7.30
N GLU A 50 -3.07 -4.20 -7.06
CA GLU A 50 -4.02 -3.78 -8.08
C GLU A 50 -4.29 -2.28 -7.99
N SER A 51 -4.42 -1.63 -9.15
CA SER A 51 -4.83 -0.23 -9.24
C SER A 51 -6.32 -0.12 -9.54
N LYS A 52 -7.05 0.64 -8.71
CA LYS A 52 -8.46 0.97 -8.92
C LYS A 52 -8.66 2.48 -8.97
N GLU A 53 -9.72 2.94 -9.63
CA GLU A 53 -10.09 4.36 -9.61
C GLU A 53 -10.41 4.82 -8.18
N ALA A 54 -9.74 5.87 -7.71
CA ALA A 54 -10.02 6.46 -6.40
C ALA A 54 -11.24 7.40 -6.43
N ASN A 55 -11.91 7.55 -5.29
CA ASN A 55 -12.64 8.78 -5.03
C ASN A 55 -11.63 9.91 -4.77
N SER A 56 -11.47 10.78 -5.76
CA SER A 56 -10.70 12.01 -5.64
C SER A 56 -11.27 13.12 -6.55
N GLN A 57 -10.64 14.29 -6.50
CA GLN A 57 -10.92 15.43 -7.38
C GLN A 57 -10.45 15.17 -8.83
N ASN A 58 -9.54 14.22 -9.05
CA ASN A 58 -8.92 13.92 -10.33
C ASN A 58 -9.19 12.47 -10.75
N LYS A 59 -9.81 12.29 -11.92
CA LYS A 59 -10.21 10.97 -12.45
C LYS A 59 -9.06 10.01 -12.76
N SER A 60 -7.83 10.54 -12.77
CA SER A 60 -6.62 9.74 -12.99
C SER A 60 -5.97 9.29 -11.68
N ASP A 61 -6.48 9.69 -10.51
CA ASP A 61 -5.93 9.21 -9.26
C ASP A 61 -6.43 7.78 -8.97
N GLU A 62 -5.53 7.00 -8.40
CA GLU A 62 -5.70 5.57 -8.20
C GLU A 62 -5.68 5.27 -6.71
N ALA A 63 -6.47 4.30 -6.29
CA ALA A 63 -6.38 3.65 -4.99
C ALA A 63 -5.73 2.29 -5.23
N LEU A 64 -4.57 2.08 -4.63
CA LEU A 64 -3.84 0.84 -4.72
C LEU A 64 -4.28 -0.09 -3.62
N ILE A 65 -4.73 -1.24 -4.04
CA ILE A 65 -5.33 -2.26 -3.18
C ILE A 65 -4.61 -3.57 -3.40
N THR A 66 -5.05 -4.58 -2.67
CA THR A 66 -4.64 -5.95 -2.96
C THR A 66 -5.83 -6.84 -3.21
N GLU A 67 -5.68 -7.80 -4.12
CA GLU A 67 -6.67 -8.84 -4.38
C GLU A 67 -6.03 -10.20 -4.12
N LEU A 68 -6.77 -11.11 -3.47
CA LEU A 68 -6.31 -12.47 -3.21
C LEU A 68 -7.05 -13.44 -4.12
N THR A 69 -6.33 -14.15 -4.98
CA THR A 69 -6.93 -15.13 -5.90
C THR A 69 -6.30 -16.50 -5.79
N ARG A 70 -7.04 -17.53 -6.23
CA ARG A 70 -6.55 -18.91 -6.32
C ARG A 70 -6.27 -19.28 -7.76
N LYS A 71 -5.13 -19.92 -8.01
CA LYS A 71 -4.76 -20.50 -9.30
C LYS A 71 -4.58 -22.01 -9.13
N ASN A 72 -5.34 -22.79 -9.89
CA ASN A 72 -5.37 -24.25 -9.79
C ASN A 72 -4.31 -24.89 -10.71
N GLU A 73 -3.08 -24.45 -10.56
CA GLU A 73 -1.92 -24.92 -11.30
C GLU A 73 -0.66 -24.80 -10.43
N LYS A 74 0.46 -25.37 -10.87
CA LYS A 74 1.72 -25.22 -10.15
C LYS A 74 2.28 -23.82 -10.34
N TYR A 75 2.78 -23.21 -9.27
CA TYR A 75 3.53 -21.98 -9.39
C TYR A 75 4.92 -22.24 -9.98
N VAL A 76 5.35 -21.36 -10.90
CA VAL A 76 6.70 -21.39 -11.47
C VAL A 76 7.32 -20.01 -11.23
N PRO A 77 8.30 -19.89 -10.31
CA PRO A 77 8.92 -18.60 -10.01
C PRO A 77 9.72 -18.09 -11.20
N ASP A 78 9.67 -16.78 -11.42
CA ASP A 78 10.50 -16.07 -12.39
C ASP A 78 11.84 -15.59 -11.78
N GLU A 79 12.65 -14.88 -12.55
CA GLU A 79 13.96 -14.37 -12.09
C GLU A 79 13.87 -13.29 -10.99
N HIS A 80 12.71 -12.64 -10.85
CA HIS A 80 12.45 -11.59 -9.87
C HIS A 80 11.85 -12.15 -8.58
N SER A 81 11.33 -13.37 -8.62
CA SER A 81 10.70 -14.06 -7.50
C SER A 81 11.75 -14.47 -6.46
N LYS A 82 11.49 -14.14 -5.20
CA LYS A 82 12.35 -14.44 -4.05
C LYS A 82 11.64 -15.36 -3.09
N LEU A 83 12.28 -16.47 -2.75
CA LEU A 83 11.78 -17.39 -1.73
C LEU A 83 11.94 -16.74 -0.35
N ILE A 84 10.83 -16.63 0.39
CA ILE A 84 10.81 -16.03 1.73
C ILE A 84 11.03 -17.11 2.79
N CYS A 85 10.24 -18.18 2.72
CA CYS A 85 10.31 -19.31 3.63
C CYS A 85 9.63 -20.56 3.05
N GLU A 86 9.90 -21.70 3.66
CA GLU A 86 9.34 -23.01 3.29
C GLU A 86 8.76 -23.72 4.50
N ASN A 87 7.60 -24.37 4.32
CA ASN A 87 6.95 -25.24 5.30
C ASN A 87 6.80 -24.61 6.68
N LYS A 88 6.37 -23.35 6.72
CA LYS A 88 6.14 -22.60 7.96
C LYS A 88 4.65 -22.44 8.23
N PRO A 89 4.16 -22.83 9.43
CA PRO A 89 2.77 -22.60 9.79
C PRO A 89 2.50 -21.11 9.93
N ILE A 90 1.30 -20.70 9.55
CA ILE A 90 0.81 -19.34 9.77
C ILE A 90 0.04 -19.32 11.10
N ASP A 91 0.54 -18.54 12.06
CA ASP A 91 -0.02 -18.47 13.41
C ASP A 91 -1.25 -17.56 13.45
N LYS A 92 -1.13 -16.37 12.85
CA LYS A 92 -2.19 -15.35 12.77
C LYS A 92 -2.16 -14.64 11.42
N ILE A 93 -3.34 -14.20 10.96
CA ILE A 93 -3.47 -13.29 9.83
C ILE A 93 -4.34 -12.12 10.25
N TYR A 94 -3.91 -10.92 9.87
CA TYR A 94 -4.68 -9.69 9.99
C TYR A 94 -4.86 -9.10 8.60
N ILE A 95 -6.09 -8.68 8.30
CA ILE A 95 -6.36 -7.80 7.17
C ILE A 95 -5.85 -6.42 7.55
N VAL A 96 -5.09 -5.80 6.66
CA VAL A 96 -4.52 -4.47 6.84
C VAL A 96 -5.39 -3.48 6.08
N ARG A 97 -6.02 -2.57 6.82
CA ARG A 97 -6.91 -1.56 6.26
C ARG A 97 -6.39 -0.17 6.52
N THR A 98 -6.49 0.71 5.54
CA THR A 98 -6.16 2.12 5.70
C THR A 98 -7.26 3.02 5.16
N PHE A 99 -7.22 4.27 5.58
CA PHE A 99 -8.04 5.34 5.04
C PHE A 99 -7.18 6.20 4.14
N LEU A 100 -7.57 6.31 2.87
CA LEU A 100 -6.85 7.05 1.84
C LEU A 100 -7.64 8.31 1.45
N HIS A 101 -7.01 9.47 1.57
CA HIS A 101 -7.60 10.76 1.22
C HIS A 101 -6.73 11.58 0.26
N PHE A 102 -7.40 12.23 -0.69
CA PHE A 102 -6.81 13.17 -1.62
C PHE A 102 -7.21 14.60 -1.24
N SER A 103 -6.22 15.42 -0.88
CA SER A 103 -6.47 16.84 -0.60
C SER A 103 -6.82 17.59 -1.89
N ASP A 104 -7.59 18.67 -1.75
CA ASP A 104 -7.87 19.57 -2.85
C ASP A 104 -6.58 20.08 -3.50
N PHE A 105 -6.51 19.95 -4.83
CA PHE A 105 -5.42 20.54 -5.60
C PHE A 105 -5.47 22.06 -5.49
N ARG A 106 -4.54 22.63 -4.71
CA ARG A 106 -4.41 24.08 -4.56
C ARG A 106 -3.49 24.61 -5.65
N ASN A 107 -4.05 25.36 -6.58
CA ASN A 107 -3.27 26.15 -7.52
C ASN A 107 -2.40 27.17 -6.77
N PHE A 108 -1.11 27.22 -7.09
CA PHE A 108 -0.26 28.30 -6.63
C PHE A 108 -0.69 29.62 -7.25
N THR A 109 -0.75 30.63 -6.40
CA THR A 109 -0.93 32.03 -6.80
C THR A 109 0.25 32.49 -7.68
N LYS A 110 0.06 33.57 -8.45
CA LYS A 110 1.14 34.15 -9.26
C LYS A 110 2.39 34.49 -8.42
N PRO A 111 2.27 35.09 -7.21
CA PRO A 111 3.44 35.34 -6.35
C PRO A 111 4.17 34.06 -5.95
N GLU A 112 3.47 32.98 -5.58
CA GLU A 112 4.09 31.71 -5.22
C GLU A 112 4.85 31.08 -6.40
N LYS A 113 4.26 31.12 -7.60
CA LYS A 113 4.93 30.65 -8.83
C LYS A 113 6.20 31.44 -9.12
N ILE A 114 6.19 32.74 -8.87
CA ILE A 114 7.38 33.61 -9.03
C ILE A 114 8.42 33.28 -7.96
N ALA A 115 8.00 33.14 -6.69
CA ALA A 115 8.88 32.80 -5.57
C ALA A 115 9.59 31.45 -5.80
N ASN A 116 8.87 30.42 -6.26
CA ASN A 116 9.44 29.10 -6.57
C ASN A 116 10.51 29.18 -7.68
N ARG A 117 10.24 29.95 -8.74
CA ARG A 117 11.22 30.18 -9.83
C ARG A 117 12.45 30.95 -9.35
N ILE A 118 12.27 31.95 -8.51
CA ILE A 118 13.37 32.73 -7.92
C ILE A 118 14.20 31.84 -6.99
N GLY A 119 13.54 31.07 -6.12
CA GLY A 119 14.19 30.12 -5.22
C GLY A 119 15.06 29.11 -5.97
N TYR A 120 14.56 28.55 -7.08
CA TYR A 120 15.35 27.66 -7.94
C TYR A 120 16.59 28.34 -8.53
N LYS A 121 16.46 29.57 -9.04
CA LYS A 121 17.61 30.33 -9.57
C LYS A 121 18.66 30.59 -8.50
N ILE A 122 18.24 30.97 -7.28
CA ILE A 122 19.14 31.19 -6.15
C ILE A 122 19.85 29.89 -5.75
N LYS A 123 19.12 28.79 -5.59
CA LYS A 123 19.71 27.48 -5.27
C LYS A 123 20.72 27.03 -6.33
N THR A 124 20.40 27.21 -7.61
CA THR A 124 21.30 26.87 -8.73
C THR A 124 22.58 27.71 -8.70
N LEU A 125 22.46 29.01 -8.41
CA LEU A 125 23.60 29.91 -8.24
C LEU A 125 24.49 29.49 -7.06
N ILE A 126 23.91 29.17 -5.90
CA ILE A 126 24.66 28.75 -4.70
C ILE A 126 25.32 27.39 -4.91
N LYS A 127 24.60 26.41 -5.49
CA LYS A 127 25.12 25.06 -5.74
C LYS A 127 26.08 24.98 -6.93
N GLY A 128 26.12 26.02 -7.78
CA GLY A 128 26.91 26.05 -9.03
C GLY A 128 26.43 25.07 -10.12
N LYS A 129 25.32 24.34 -9.88
CA LYS A 129 24.70 23.40 -10.81
C LYS A 129 23.19 23.33 -10.58
N SER A 130 22.43 23.10 -11.66
CA SER A 130 20.99 22.89 -11.60
C SER A 130 20.66 21.51 -11.05
N ASP A 131 19.68 21.45 -10.16
CA ASP A 131 19.10 20.21 -9.64
C ASP A 131 17.78 19.94 -10.41
N PRO A 132 17.67 18.81 -11.13
CA PRO A 132 16.46 18.49 -11.91
C PRO A 132 15.18 18.48 -11.08
N LEU A 133 15.23 18.08 -9.80
CA LEU A 133 14.06 18.08 -8.93
C LEU A 133 13.66 19.50 -8.54
N ASP A 134 14.63 20.36 -8.19
CA ASP A 134 14.37 21.77 -7.91
C ASP A 134 13.80 22.49 -9.16
N GLU A 135 14.24 22.11 -10.37
CA GLU A 135 13.72 22.67 -11.62
C GLU A 135 12.24 22.28 -11.86
N ILE A 136 11.90 21.00 -11.65
CA ILE A 136 10.52 20.51 -11.77
C ILE A 136 9.62 21.23 -10.78
N ILE A 137 10.01 21.30 -9.50
CA ILE A 137 9.27 21.99 -8.44
C ILE A 137 9.06 23.47 -8.78
N SER A 138 10.04 24.12 -9.40
CA SER A 138 9.93 25.53 -9.81
C SER A 138 8.88 25.79 -10.88
N LYS A 139 8.52 24.75 -11.66
CA LYS A 139 7.54 24.80 -12.75
C LYS A 139 6.16 24.29 -12.31
N THR A 140 6.07 23.66 -11.14
CA THR A 140 4.82 23.18 -10.56
C THR A 140 3.79 24.30 -10.39
N THR A 141 2.53 24.02 -10.74
CA THR A 141 1.44 25.01 -10.79
C THR A 141 0.52 24.99 -9.60
N GLY A 142 0.64 23.99 -8.72
CA GLY A 142 -0.14 23.80 -7.50
C GLY A 142 0.31 22.56 -6.74
N VAL A 143 -0.32 22.31 -5.60
CA VAL A 143 -0.06 21.14 -4.76
C VAL A 143 -1.35 20.40 -4.51
N GLY A 144 -1.35 19.11 -4.78
CA GLY A 144 -2.26 18.14 -4.19
C GLY A 144 -1.39 17.12 -3.47
N ALA A 145 -1.92 16.56 -2.41
CA ALA A 145 -1.24 15.53 -1.64
C ALA A 145 -2.23 14.42 -1.32
N GLU A 146 -1.65 13.25 -1.23
CA GLU A 146 -2.28 12.03 -0.84
C GLU A 146 -1.83 11.69 0.58
N TYR A 147 -2.79 11.23 1.38
CA TYR A 147 -2.56 10.90 2.77
C TYR A 147 -3.22 9.57 3.08
N ILE A 148 -2.45 8.69 3.73
CA ILE A 148 -2.97 7.51 4.39
C ILE A 148 -3.00 7.76 5.90
N CYS A 149 -4.02 7.27 6.58
CA CYS A 149 -4.10 7.29 8.04
C CYS A 149 -4.93 6.12 8.56
N HIS A 150 -4.86 5.87 9.87
CA HIS A 150 -5.70 4.86 10.48
C HIS A 150 -7.18 5.23 10.28
N PRO A 151 -8.06 4.29 9.86
CA PRO A 151 -9.49 4.52 9.63
C PRO A 151 -10.32 5.07 10.80
N LYS A 152 -9.75 5.11 12.00
CA LYS A 152 -10.40 5.51 13.27
C LYS A 152 -9.64 6.68 13.92
N SER A 153 -8.73 7.30 13.18
CA SER A 153 -7.97 8.45 13.63
C SER A 153 -8.84 9.71 13.59
N GLN A 154 -8.47 10.73 14.37
CA GLN A 154 -9.14 12.03 14.34
C GLN A 154 -8.98 12.68 12.96
N GLU A 155 -7.88 12.42 12.26
CA GLU A 155 -7.63 12.86 10.90
C GLU A 155 -8.68 12.30 9.93
N ALA A 156 -9.00 11.01 10.02
CA ALA A 156 -10.02 10.38 9.17
C ALA A 156 -11.42 10.98 9.39
N GLU A 157 -11.75 11.38 10.62
CA GLU A 157 -13.05 12.01 10.95
C GLU A 157 -13.21 13.43 10.40
N ASN A 158 -12.09 14.14 10.16
CA ASN A 158 -12.09 15.57 9.82
C ASN A 158 -11.93 15.87 8.32
N VAL A 159 -11.80 14.84 7.47
CA VAL A 159 -11.65 15.03 6.02
C VAL A 159 -12.98 14.97 5.26
N ALA A 160 -13.02 15.56 4.08
CA ALA A 160 -14.15 15.45 3.18
C ALA A 160 -14.24 14.03 2.58
N LEU A 161 -15.32 13.31 2.90
CA LEU A 161 -15.54 11.93 2.44
C LEU A 161 -15.70 11.80 0.92
N ASP A 162 -15.99 12.91 0.22
CA ASP A 162 -16.10 12.96 -1.24
C ASP A 162 -14.79 12.59 -1.95
N PHE A 163 -13.65 12.73 -1.25
CA PHE A 163 -12.30 12.47 -1.77
C PHE A 163 -11.55 11.46 -0.88
N ALA A 164 -12.31 10.56 -0.25
CA ALA A 164 -11.79 9.56 0.65
C ALA A 164 -12.17 8.14 0.21
N ASN A 165 -11.34 7.19 0.62
CA ASN A 165 -11.44 5.79 0.32
C ASN A 165 -11.11 4.97 1.57
N ILE A 166 -11.84 3.88 1.81
CA ILE A 166 -11.45 2.82 2.75
C ILE A 166 -10.97 1.63 1.94
N ILE A 167 -9.75 1.20 2.18
CA ILE A 167 -9.09 0.20 1.34
C ILE A 167 -8.37 -0.87 2.17
N ASP A 168 -8.53 -2.13 1.77
CA ASP A 168 -7.74 -3.25 2.27
C ASP A 168 -6.47 -3.37 1.41
N VAL A 169 -5.33 -3.12 2.04
CA VAL A 169 -4.02 -2.96 1.36
C VAL A 169 -3.12 -4.20 1.50
N GLY A 170 -3.64 -5.27 2.09
CA GLY A 170 -2.93 -6.55 2.17
C GLY A 170 -3.13 -7.25 3.50
N LEU A 171 -2.17 -8.12 3.82
CA LEU A 171 -2.18 -8.99 4.98
C LEU A 171 -0.92 -8.77 5.83
N LEU A 172 -1.11 -8.72 7.14
CA LEU A 172 -0.03 -8.88 8.11
C LEU A 172 -0.11 -10.32 8.61
N ILE A 173 0.96 -11.08 8.41
CA ILE A 173 0.98 -12.54 8.63
C ILE A 173 2.01 -12.85 9.72
N GLU A 174 1.56 -13.48 10.79
CA GLU A 174 2.43 -13.94 11.88
C GLU A 174 2.89 -15.38 11.60
N ILE A 175 4.20 -15.59 11.59
CA ILE A 175 4.88 -16.87 11.39
C ILE A 175 6.02 -16.97 12.42
N GLU A 176 5.95 -17.93 13.33
CA GLU A 176 6.97 -18.21 14.35
C GLU A 176 7.34 -16.97 15.20
N ASN A 177 6.32 -16.23 15.65
CA ASN A 177 6.43 -14.96 16.40
C ASN A 177 7.05 -13.79 15.61
N LYS A 178 7.21 -13.91 14.29
CA LYS A 178 7.62 -12.83 13.41
C LYS A 178 6.52 -12.46 12.44
N TYR A 179 6.60 -11.25 11.91
CA TYR A 179 5.57 -10.69 11.05
C TYR A 179 6.07 -10.49 9.62
N LEU A 180 5.37 -11.07 8.66
CA LEU A 180 5.53 -10.78 7.25
C LEU A 180 4.55 -9.65 6.87
N ARG A 181 5.11 -8.54 6.37
CA ARG A 181 4.34 -7.41 5.83
C ARG A 181 3.93 -7.68 4.38
N ALA A 182 2.90 -8.49 4.18
CA ALA A 182 2.32 -8.73 2.86
C ALA A 182 1.25 -7.66 2.53
N PHE A 183 1.59 -6.38 2.67
CA PHE A 183 0.68 -5.25 2.43
C PHE A 183 1.41 -4.01 1.91
N LEU A 184 0.66 -3.11 1.27
CA LEU A 184 1.18 -1.86 0.71
C LEU A 184 1.40 -0.83 1.84
N GLN A 185 2.62 -0.32 1.95
CA GLN A 185 3.03 0.63 3.00
C GLN A 185 2.82 2.11 2.61
N SER A 186 2.27 2.34 1.43
CA SER A 186 1.82 3.63 0.90
C SER A 186 0.81 3.34 -0.20
N ASN A 187 0.22 4.38 -0.81
CA ASN A 187 -0.52 4.21 -2.06
C ASN A 187 0.42 4.14 -3.29
N GLY A 188 1.66 3.68 -3.08
CA GLY A 188 2.64 3.39 -4.13
C GLY A 188 2.52 1.95 -4.61
N PHE A 189 2.78 1.74 -5.90
CA PHE A 189 2.57 0.42 -6.51
C PHE A 189 3.62 -0.57 -6.05
N GLY A 190 3.17 -1.73 -5.58
CA GLY A 190 4.01 -2.87 -5.23
C GLY A 190 4.34 -3.03 -3.74
N PHE A 191 4.82 -4.22 -3.42
CA PHE A 191 5.25 -4.66 -2.10
C PHE A 191 6.73 -4.36 -1.90
N HIS A 192 7.01 -3.16 -1.40
CA HIS A 192 8.37 -2.72 -1.12
C HIS A 192 9.01 -3.54 0.00
N ILE A 193 10.22 -4.03 -0.24
CA ILE A 193 11.07 -4.61 0.80
C ILE A 193 12.06 -3.53 1.24
N TRP A 194 11.99 -3.13 2.50
CA TRP A 194 12.94 -2.23 3.10
C TRP A 194 14.08 -3.02 3.75
N ASN A 195 15.32 -2.58 3.52
CA ASN A 195 16.53 -3.16 4.11
C ASN A 195 16.69 -4.66 3.86
N ASP A 196 16.18 -5.16 2.73
CA ASP A 196 16.18 -6.59 2.36
C ASP A 196 15.60 -7.52 3.45
N LYS A 197 14.69 -7.00 4.29
CA LYS A 197 14.07 -7.70 5.43
C LYS A 197 12.62 -8.07 5.14
N TYR A 198 12.32 -9.38 5.18
CA TYR A 198 10.96 -9.90 5.02
C TYR A 198 10.18 -10.03 6.33
N PHE A 199 10.86 -10.48 7.39
CA PHE A 199 10.26 -10.76 8.69
C PHE A 199 10.62 -9.68 9.70
N TYR A 200 9.60 -9.15 10.37
CA TYR A 200 9.67 -8.05 11.31
C TYR A 200 9.30 -8.53 12.72
N GLU A 201 9.90 -7.91 13.72
CA GLU A 201 9.53 -8.10 15.12
C GLU A 201 8.37 -7.17 15.46
N VAL A 202 7.69 -7.39 16.58
CA VAL A 202 6.53 -6.57 16.97
C VAL A 202 6.90 -5.09 17.15
N GLU A 203 8.12 -4.80 17.61
CA GLU A 203 8.62 -3.43 17.79
C GLU A 203 8.75 -2.67 16.46
N ASP A 204 9.02 -3.40 15.37
CA ASP A 204 9.12 -2.79 14.03
C ASP A 204 7.75 -2.31 13.53
N LEU A 205 6.65 -2.87 14.04
CA LEU A 205 5.27 -2.58 13.60
C LEU A 205 4.66 -1.34 14.27
N LYS A 206 5.38 -0.69 15.19
CA LYS A 206 4.83 0.42 15.98
C LYS A 206 4.27 1.54 15.12
N GLU A 207 5.02 1.97 14.10
CA GLU A 207 4.56 3.01 13.16
C GLU A 207 3.37 2.53 12.32
N ASP A 208 3.35 1.24 11.94
CA ASP A 208 2.22 0.69 11.18
C ASP A 208 0.91 0.79 11.98
N THR A 209 0.95 0.63 13.30
CA THR A 209 -0.26 0.75 14.15
C THR A 209 -0.85 2.16 14.19
N GLU A 210 -0.10 3.19 13.79
CA GLU A 210 -0.58 4.57 13.69
C GLU A 210 -1.29 4.84 12.34
N LEU A 211 -0.98 4.04 11.31
CA LEU A 211 -1.46 4.26 9.93
C LEU A 211 -2.49 3.22 9.47
N TYR A 212 -2.51 2.04 10.09
CA TYR A 212 -3.30 0.91 9.64
C TYR A 212 -4.17 0.33 10.76
N GLU A 213 -5.38 -0.05 10.39
CA GLU A 213 -6.20 -0.94 11.20
C GLU A 213 -5.83 -2.40 10.88
N PHE A 214 -5.53 -3.17 11.93
CA PHE A 214 -5.30 -4.61 11.83
C PHE A 214 -6.52 -5.41 12.27
N ILE A 215 -7.24 -5.95 11.30
CA ILE A 215 -8.48 -6.72 11.53
C ILE A 215 -8.09 -8.20 11.60
N LYS A 216 -8.09 -8.75 12.81
CA LYS A 216 -7.76 -10.16 13.03
C LYS A 216 -8.79 -11.06 12.33
N VAL A 217 -8.30 -11.97 11.48
CA VAL A 217 -9.13 -13.03 10.91
C VAL A 217 -9.24 -14.13 11.95
N GLU A 218 -10.45 -14.63 12.24
CA GLU A 218 -10.68 -15.76 13.17
C GLU A 218 -10.58 -17.12 12.46
N LYS A 219 -10.43 -18.20 13.23
CA LYS A 219 -10.15 -19.55 12.69
C LYS A 219 -11.38 -20.16 12.06
#